data_AF-A0A5Y2SKA7-F1
#
_entry.id   AF-A0A5Y2SKA7-F1
#
_cell.length_a   1.000
_cell.length_b   1.000
_cell.length_c   1.000
_cell.angle_alpha   90.00
_cell.angle_beta   90.00
_cell.angle_gamma   90.00
#
_symmetry.space_group_name_H-M   'P 1'
#
loop_
_entity.id
_entity.type
_entity.pdbx_description
1 polymer ?
#
loop_
_entity_poly.entity_id
_entity_poly.type
_entity_poly.pdbx_seq_one_letter_code
_entity_poly.pdbx_strand_id
1 'polypeptide(L)'
;MYINHGDGYAPGWRREFSRTGDGMTGNLYLKNEGRINLAIVDEAETPRMWLFKDKGGDGVHLNNGNDGGGDYVFHKDGSFYAPLAVRAGGSKKLAVRSDNNSVLSAHFNLWGGGERPTVIELDDDQGWHLYSQRNADGSISFTVNGIVYCTALNVGGAIYQNNGDIYGSVWGNNWLSTW
;
A
#
# COMPACT_ATOMS: atom_id res chain seq x y z
N MET A 1 -26.87 -0.44 69.53
CA MET A 1 -27.24 -0.68 68.12
C MET A 1 -26.23 -1.68 67.56
N TYR A 2 -26.67 -2.88 67.19
CA TYR A 2 -25.82 -3.95 66.67
C TYR A 2 -26.23 -4.16 65.21
N ILE A 3 -25.29 -4.10 64.28
CA ILE A 3 -25.55 -4.42 62.87
C ILE A 3 -24.88 -5.76 62.60
N ASN A 4 -25.68 -6.74 62.16
CA ASN A 4 -25.22 -8.07 61.79
C ASN A 4 -24.94 -8.11 60.28
N HIS A 5 -23.81 -8.70 59.91
CA HIS A 5 -23.34 -8.82 58.54
C HIS A 5 -23.14 -10.31 58.27
N GLY A 6 -24.19 -11.00 57.82
CA GLY A 6 -24.17 -12.47 57.64
C GLY A 6 -23.04 -12.97 56.73
N ASP A 7 -22.82 -14.27 56.72
CA ASP A 7 -21.62 -15.00 56.26
C ASP A 7 -21.20 -14.82 54.78
N GLY A 8 -21.84 -13.93 54.03
CA GLY A 8 -21.44 -13.49 52.68
C GLY A 8 -20.94 -12.04 52.63
N TYR A 9 -20.82 -11.36 53.78
CA TYR A 9 -20.48 -9.95 53.81
C TYR A 9 -18.96 -9.74 53.76
N ALA A 10 -18.45 -9.48 52.57
CA ALA A 10 -17.21 -8.74 52.40
C ALA A 10 -17.57 -7.24 52.28
N PRO A 11 -17.24 -6.37 53.26
CA PRO A 11 -17.49 -4.95 53.13
C PRO A 11 -16.72 -4.38 51.93
N GLY A 12 -17.36 -3.45 51.23
CA GLY A 12 -17.02 -3.06 49.87
C GLY A 12 -15.73 -2.26 49.70
N TRP A 13 -14.57 -2.92 49.77
CA TRP A 13 -13.30 -2.30 49.44
C TRP A 13 -12.48 -3.22 48.54
N ARG A 14 -12.71 -3.03 47.22
CA ARG A 14 -11.95 -3.45 46.03
C ARG A 14 -11.40 -4.90 45.98
N ARG A 15 -11.95 -5.70 45.07
CA ARG A 15 -11.29 -6.91 44.54
C ARG A 15 -10.37 -6.50 43.37
N GLU A 16 -9.06 -6.62 43.56
CA GLU A 16 -8.10 -6.48 42.45
C GLU A 16 -8.05 -7.78 41.66
N PHE A 17 -8.36 -7.71 40.36
CA PHE A 17 -8.37 -8.87 39.46
C PHE A 17 -7.04 -9.08 38.74
N SER A 18 -5.95 -8.46 39.23
CA SER A 18 -4.62 -8.65 38.68
C SER A 18 -4.16 -10.07 38.97
N ARG A 19 -4.41 -10.97 38.00
CA ARG A 19 -4.02 -12.36 38.02
C ARG A 19 -3.16 -12.60 36.78
N THR A 20 -2.04 -13.28 36.96
CA THR A 20 -1.16 -13.70 35.87
C THR A 20 -1.87 -14.76 35.04
N GLY A 21 -2.57 -14.30 34.01
CA GLY A 21 -3.38 -15.12 33.14
C GLY A 21 -4.85 -15.16 33.58
N ASP A 22 -5.72 -14.98 32.60
CA ASP A 22 -7.15 -15.26 32.72
C ASP A 22 -7.56 -16.13 31.53
N GLY A 23 -8.36 -17.16 31.81
CA GLY A 23 -8.92 -18.03 30.79
C GLY A 23 -10.24 -17.45 30.30
N MET A 24 -10.21 -16.61 29.27
CA MET A 24 -11.44 -16.08 28.68
C MET A 24 -12.20 -17.18 27.93
N THR A 25 -13.35 -17.58 28.47
CA THR A 25 -14.26 -18.55 27.83
C THR A 25 -15.34 -17.88 26.98
N GLY A 26 -15.30 -16.55 26.81
CA GLY A 26 -16.26 -15.75 26.02
C GLY A 26 -15.70 -14.40 25.55
N ASN A 27 -16.54 -13.55 24.96
CA ASN A 27 -16.13 -12.29 24.33
C ASN A 27 -15.71 -11.20 25.34
N LEU A 28 -14.70 -10.40 24.97
CA LEU A 28 -14.31 -9.20 25.69
C LEU A 28 -14.99 -7.96 25.10
N TYR A 29 -15.95 -7.39 25.83
CA TYR A 29 -16.56 -6.10 25.49
C TYR A 29 -16.05 -5.01 26.42
N LEU A 30 -15.24 -4.09 25.88
CA LEU A 30 -14.76 -2.92 26.59
C LEU A 30 -15.73 -1.77 26.35
N LYS A 31 -16.31 -1.23 27.44
CA LYS A 31 -17.30 -0.14 27.37
C LYS A 31 -16.66 1.14 27.90
N ASN A 32 -16.55 2.13 27.05
CA ASN A 32 -16.13 3.47 27.43
C ASN A 32 -16.82 4.49 26.53
N GLU A 33 -17.03 5.67 27.10
CA GLU A 33 -17.49 6.86 26.37
C GLU A 33 -16.31 7.64 25.76
N GLY A 34 -15.07 7.28 26.13
CA GLY A 34 -13.81 7.81 25.55
C GLY A 34 -12.98 6.75 24.81
N ARG A 35 -11.66 6.98 24.69
CA ARG A 35 -10.72 6.05 24.05
C ARG A 35 -10.76 4.68 24.72
N ILE A 36 -10.78 3.63 23.91
CA ILE A 36 -10.44 2.30 24.37
C ILE A 36 -9.10 1.95 23.75
N ASN A 37 -8.12 1.79 24.63
CA ASN A 37 -6.82 1.30 24.28
C ASN A 37 -6.73 -0.18 24.63
N LEU A 38 -6.23 -0.95 23.69
CA LEU A 38 -5.52 -2.18 23.99
C LEU A 38 -4.04 -1.82 23.93
N ALA A 39 -3.37 -1.99 25.07
CA ALA A 39 -2.01 -1.53 25.25
C ALA A 39 -1.11 -2.68 25.62
N ILE A 40 0.13 -2.58 25.20
CA ILE A 40 1.22 -3.32 25.80
C ILE A 40 2.09 -2.30 26.47
N VAL A 41 2.39 -2.58 27.71
CA VAL A 41 3.20 -1.72 28.55
C VAL A 41 4.34 -2.56 29.12
N ASP A 42 5.46 -1.93 29.42
CA ASP A 42 6.56 -2.61 30.10
C ASP A 42 6.33 -2.70 31.62
N GLU A 43 7.29 -3.30 32.33
CA GLU A 43 7.25 -3.40 33.80
C GLU A 43 7.25 -2.01 34.49
N ALA A 44 7.69 -0.98 33.78
CA ALA A 44 7.63 0.42 34.21
C ALA A 44 6.41 1.17 33.66
N GLU A 45 5.44 0.44 33.09
CA GLU A 45 4.20 0.94 32.48
C GLU A 45 4.37 1.86 31.26
N THR A 46 5.54 1.87 30.63
CA THR A 46 5.77 2.64 29.41
C THR A 46 5.06 1.97 28.23
N PRO A 47 4.21 2.69 27.49
CA PRO A 47 3.50 2.12 26.34
C PRO A 47 4.48 1.76 25.24
N ARG A 48 4.45 0.50 24.87
CA ARG A 48 5.20 -0.04 23.75
C ARG A 48 4.32 -0.16 22.50
N MET A 49 3.00 -0.17 22.67
CA MET A 49 2.03 -0.25 21.57
C MET A 49 0.69 0.33 22.00
N TRP A 50 0.01 0.96 21.04
CA TRP A 50 -1.42 1.22 21.13
C TRP A 50 -2.15 0.62 19.94
N LEU A 51 -3.15 -0.21 20.22
CA LEU A 51 -4.26 -0.44 19.32
C LEU A 51 -5.47 0.25 19.90
N PHE A 52 -6.02 1.21 19.18
CA PHE A 52 -7.10 1.98 19.77
C PHE A 52 -8.11 2.46 18.76
N LYS A 53 -9.25 2.77 19.36
CA LYS A 53 -10.32 3.50 18.72
C LYS A 53 -10.92 4.44 19.73
N ASP A 54 -11.05 5.70 19.34
CA ASP A 54 -11.85 6.64 20.10
C ASP A 54 -13.33 6.42 19.82
N LYS A 55 -14.17 6.58 20.85
CA LYS A 55 -15.59 6.80 20.61
C LYS A 55 -15.72 8.01 19.69
N GLY A 56 -16.44 7.82 18.59
CA GLY A 56 -16.55 8.83 17.56
C GLY A 56 -15.28 9.10 16.74
N GLY A 57 -14.17 8.37 16.92
CA GLY A 57 -12.93 8.55 16.15
C GLY A 57 -12.96 8.04 14.70
N ASP A 58 -11.79 8.00 14.08
CA ASP A 58 -11.51 7.95 12.64
C ASP A 58 -11.19 6.56 12.09
N GLY A 59 -10.50 5.72 12.84
CA GLY A 59 -10.11 4.42 12.33
C GLY A 59 -9.59 3.53 13.42
N VAL A 60 -9.35 2.29 13.09
CA VAL A 60 -8.58 1.44 13.97
C VAL A 60 -7.13 1.89 13.84
N HIS A 61 -6.61 2.46 14.91
CA HIS A 61 -5.22 2.92 14.98
C HIS A 61 -4.33 1.85 15.52
N LEU A 62 -3.11 1.79 14.99
CA LEU A 62 -2.02 1.00 15.48
C LEU A 62 -0.75 1.85 15.48
N ASN A 63 -0.06 1.93 16.61
CA ASN A 63 1.24 2.61 16.69
C ASN A 63 2.15 2.00 17.75
N ASN A 64 3.39 2.48 17.81
CA ASN A 64 4.46 1.94 18.66
C ASN A 64 4.53 2.61 20.04
N GLY A 65 3.42 3.15 20.52
CA GLY A 65 3.42 3.84 21.80
C GLY A 65 4.48 4.94 21.85
N ASN A 66 5.31 4.89 22.89
CA ASN A 66 6.34 5.89 23.14
C ASN A 66 7.56 5.79 22.23
N ASP A 67 7.73 4.68 21.51
CA ASP A 67 8.85 4.48 20.59
C ASP A 67 8.69 5.28 19.27
N GLY A 68 7.51 5.81 18.96
CA GLY A 68 7.27 6.71 17.81
C GLY A 68 7.12 6.01 16.44
N GLY A 69 7.22 6.77 15.35
CA GLY A 69 7.04 6.26 13.97
C GLY A 69 5.67 6.51 13.32
N GLY A 70 4.74 7.15 14.05
CA GLY A 70 3.41 7.50 13.56
C GLY A 70 2.41 6.33 13.58
N ASP A 71 1.17 6.62 13.19
CA ASP A 71 0.06 5.67 13.30
C ASP A 71 -0.23 5.03 11.94
N TYR A 72 -0.38 3.71 11.94
CA TYR A 72 -1.03 2.99 10.86
C TYR A 72 -2.52 2.98 11.12
N VAL A 73 -3.30 3.30 10.09
CA VAL A 73 -4.73 3.48 10.27
C VAL A 73 -5.52 2.74 9.19
N PHE A 74 -6.37 1.84 9.67
CA PHE A 74 -7.46 1.29 8.88
C PHE A 74 -8.69 2.13 9.18
N HIS A 75 -8.98 3.01 8.24
CA HIS A 75 -10.05 3.95 8.43
C HIS A 75 -11.37 3.21 8.33
N LYS A 76 -12.36 3.69 9.08
CA LYS A 76 -13.72 3.14 9.04
C LYS A 76 -14.37 3.21 7.65
N ASP A 77 -13.71 3.85 6.70
CA ASP A 77 -14.13 4.01 5.32
C ASP A 77 -13.45 3.03 4.33
N GLY A 78 -12.56 2.11 4.77
CA GLY A 78 -12.01 1.02 3.95
C GLY A 78 -10.61 1.27 3.36
N SER A 79 -10.02 2.43 3.65
CA SER A 79 -8.68 2.82 3.20
C SER A 79 -7.58 2.46 4.21
N PHE A 80 -6.35 2.38 3.72
CA PHE A 80 -5.15 2.11 4.51
C PHE A 80 -4.18 3.30 4.49
N TYR A 81 -3.73 3.73 5.66
CA TYR A 81 -2.71 4.76 5.83
C TYR A 81 -1.39 4.18 6.37
N ALA A 82 -0.28 4.54 5.71
CA ALA A 82 1.09 4.30 6.16
C ALA A 82 1.85 5.64 6.35
N PRO A 83 2.56 5.85 7.47
CA PRO A 83 2.96 7.18 7.95
C PRO A 83 4.15 7.87 7.23
N LEU A 84 4.89 7.19 6.35
CA LEU A 84 6.06 7.78 5.66
C LEU A 84 5.99 7.68 4.12
N ALA A 85 5.49 6.58 3.60
CA ALA A 85 5.41 6.41 2.17
C ALA A 85 4.26 5.47 1.83
N VAL A 86 3.27 6.07 1.16
CA VAL A 86 2.57 5.48 0.03
C VAL A 86 2.95 6.33 -1.19
N ARG A 87 4.25 6.43 -1.46
CA ARG A 87 4.82 7.46 -2.35
C ARG A 87 4.36 7.27 -3.80
N ALA A 88 3.66 8.30 -4.33
CA ALA A 88 3.23 8.51 -5.72
C ALA A 88 2.78 9.97 -6.02
N GLY A 89 3.55 10.78 -6.78
CA GLY A 89 3.13 12.09 -7.35
C GLY A 89 3.64 13.42 -6.71
N GLY A 90 3.20 14.57 -7.29
CA GLY A 90 3.58 16.01 -7.07
C GLY A 90 2.53 17.03 -7.62
N SER A 91 2.77 17.76 -8.75
CA SER A 91 1.75 18.64 -9.43
C SER A 91 0.83 17.92 -10.44
N LYS A 92 0.83 16.59 -10.41
CA LYS A 92 0.15 15.69 -11.33
C LYS A 92 -0.41 14.50 -10.56
N LYS A 93 -1.51 13.95 -11.08
CA LYS A 93 -2.19 12.78 -10.52
C LYS A 93 -1.57 11.49 -11.07
N LEU A 94 -1.27 10.53 -10.19
CA LEU A 94 -1.16 9.10 -10.51
C LEU A 94 -2.49 8.45 -10.12
N ALA A 95 -3.17 7.76 -11.05
CA ALA A 95 -4.48 7.16 -10.81
C ALA A 95 -4.51 5.68 -11.21
N VAL A 96 -5.10 4.84 -10.36
CA VAL A 96 -5.50 3.46 -10.65
C VAL A 96 -7.02 3.45 -10.69
N ARG A 97 -7.62 3.14 -11.85
CA ARG A 97 -9.06 3.22 -12.08
C ARG A 97 -9.52 2.09 -12.99
N SER A 98 -10.70 1.54 -12.69
CA SER A 98 -11.44 0.64 -13.57
C SER A 98 -12.76 1.29 -13.96
N ASP A 99 -13.10 1.26 -15.25
CA ASP A 99 -14.44 1.63 -15.74
C ASP A 99 -15.41 0.43 -15.71
N ASN A 100 -14.96 -0.70 -15.15
CA ASN A 100 -15.73 -1.93 -14.91
C ASN A 100 -16.42 -2.52 -16.14
N ASN A 101 -15.89 -2.20 -17.33
CA ASN A 101 -16.31 -2.72 -18.62
C ASN A 101 -15.22 -3.57 -19.28
N SER A 102 -14.02 -3.56 -18.70
CA SER A 102 -12.96 -4.46 -19.12
C SER A 102 -13.40 -5.88 -18.84
N VAL A 103 -13.15 -6.77 -19.80
CA VAL A 103 -13.38 -8.21 -19.62
C VAL A 103 -12.41 -8.78 -18.58
N LEU A 104 -11.24 -8.14 -18.42
CA LEU A 104 -10.14 -8.57 -17.57
C LEU A 104 -9.70 -7.43 -16.64
N SER A 105 -9.07 -7.78 -15.52
CA SER A 105 -8.43 -6.82 -14.62
C SER A 105 -7.25 -6.13 -15.30
N ALA A 106 -6.81 -5.00 -14.76
CA ALA A 106 -5.57 -4.36 -15.18
C ALA A 106 -4.68 -4.19 -13.96
N HIS A 107 -3.40 -4.51 -14.11
CA HIS A 107 -2.45 -4.42 -13.02
C HIS A 107 -1.26 -3.52 -13.39
N PHE A 108 -0.74 -2.86 -12.36
CA PHE A 108 0.50 -2.09 -12.42
C PHE A 108 1.48 -2.73 -11.44
N ASN A 109 2.48 -3.39 -12.00
CA ASN A 109 3.30 -4.33 -11.26
C ASN A 109 4.75 -3.83 -11.19
N LEU A 110 5.30 -3.84 -9.98
CA LEU A 110 6.74 -3.69 -9.74
C LEU A 110 7.28 -5.05 -9.31
N TRP A 111 8.08 -5.69 -10.17
CA TRP A 111 8.67 -7.01 -9.94
C TRP A 111 10.11 -7.10 -10.50
N GLY A 112 10.82 -8.22 -10.34
CA GLY A 112 12.15 -8.44 -10.96
C GLY A 112 12.86 -9.72 -10.51
N GLY A 113 13.89 -10.18 -11.25
CA GLY A 113 14.76 -11.31 -10.90
C GLY A 113 15.71 -11.82 -12.01
N GLY A 114 16.78 -12.54 -11.65
CA GLY A 114 17.72 -13.21 -12.58
C GLY A 114 18.34 -12.28 -13.63
N GLU A 115 18.18 -12.63 -14.91
CA GLU A 115 18.57 -11.79 -16.06
C GLU A 115 17.73 -10.51 -16.21
N ARG A 116 16.68 -10.33 -15.38
CA ARG A 116 15.72 -9.19 -15.36
C ARG A 116 15.66 -8.46 -13.99
N PRO A 117 16.76 -7.87 -13.48
CA PRO A 117 16.85 -7.28 -12.13
C PRO A 117 15.72 -6.36 -11.64
N THR A 118 15.08 -5.56 -12.51
CA THR A 118 13.96 -4.69 -12.13
C THR A 118 13.04 -4.54 -13.33
N VAL A 119 11.77 -4.84 -13.13
CA VAL A 119 10.70 -4.81 -14.14
C VAL A 119 9.54 -3.97 -13.62
N ILE A 120 9.16 -2.97 -14.41
CA ILE A 120 7.93 -2.21 -14.22
C ILE A 120 7.01 -2.63 -15.36
N GLU A 121 5.92 -3.34 -15.04
CA GLU A 121 5.07 -4.07 -15.98
C GLU A 121 3.60 -3.64 -15.89
N LEU A 122 2.96 -3.65 -17.05
CA LEU A 122 1.51 -3.58 -17.20
C LEU A 122 1.03 -4.91 -17.77
N ASP A 123 0.03 -5.51 -17.12
CA ASP A 123 -0.62 -6.75 -17.55
C ASP A 123 -2.12 -6.74 -17.24
N ASP A 124 -2.79 -7.80 -17.68
CA ASP A 124 -4.14 -8.16 -17.30
C ASP A 124 -4.20 -9.63 -16.87
N ASP A 125 -5.41 -10.19 -16.74
CA ASP A 125 -5.61 -11.59 -16.35
C ASP A 125 -5.10 -12.62 -17.39
N GLN A 126 -4.74 -12.19 -18.61
CA GLN A 126 -4.32 -13.04 -19.73
C GLN A 126 -2.84 -12.92 -20.10
N GLY A 127 -2.14 -11.87 -19.68
CA GLY A 127 -0.69 -11.76 -19.82
C GLY A 127 -0.17 -10.34 -19.89
N TRP A 128 1.15 -10.22 -19.96
CA TRP A 128 1.85 -8.93 -20.00
C TRP A 128 1.62 -8.19 -21.34
N HIS A 129 1.44 -6.88 -21.24
CA HIS A 129 1.29 -5.98 -22.39
C HIS A 129 2.62 -5.32 -22.73
N LEU A 130 3.26 -4.72 -21.73
CA LEU A 130 4.54 -4.05 -21.86
C LEU A 130 5.31 -4.03 -20.55
N TYR A 131 6.62 -3.92 -20.65
CA TYR A 131 7.48 -3.67 -19.50
C TYR A 131 8.71 -2.86 -19.86
N SER A 132 9.22 -2.11 -18.88
CA SER A 132 10.61 -1.66 -18.87
C SER A 132 11.42 -2.52 -17.92
N GLN A 133 12.63 -2.90 -18.34
CA GLN A 133 13.50 -3.81 -17.61
C GLN A 133 14.93 -3.28 -17.56
N ARG A 134 15.58 -3.35 -16.39
CA ARG A 134 17.04 -3.35 -16.30
C ARG A 134 17.57 -4.78 -16.47
N ASN A 135 18.50 -5.02 -17.41
CA ASN A 135 19.16 -6.30 -17.72
C ASN A 135 20.36 -6.58 -16.79
N ALA A 136 20.88 -7.80 -16.80
CA ALA A 136 22.02 -8.23 -15.98
C ALA A 136 23.31 -7.45 -16.24
N ASP A 137 23.57 -7.09 -17.50
CA ASP A 137 24.73 -6.26 -17.89
C ASP A 137 24.54 -4.76 -17.57
N GLY A 138 23.41 -4.40 -16.93
CA GLY A 138 23.05 -3.03 -16.56
C GLY A 138 22.31 -2.24 -17.64
N SER A 139 22.21 -2.77 -18.87
CA SER A 139 21.45 -2.15 -19.96
C SER A 139 19.93 -2.16 -19.67
N ILE A 140 19.15 -1.36 -20.41
CA ILE A 140 17.68 -1.25 -20.23
C ILE A 140 16.97 -1.72 -21.51
N SER A 141 15.98 -2.58 -21.36
CA SER A 141 15.07 -3.04 -22.41
C SER A 141 13.67 -2.49 -22.18
N PHE A 142 13.01 -1.99 -23.23
CA PHE A 142 11.58 -1.71 -23.23
C PHE A 142 10.90 -2.65 -24.24
N THR A 143 10.00 -3.50 -23.77
CA THR A 143 9.42 -4.58 -24.60
C THR A 143 7.90 -4.45 -24.63
N VAL A 144 7.31 -4.64 -25.82
CA VAL A 144 5.87 -4.61 -26.06
C VAL A 144 5.44 -5.96 -26.65
N ASN A 145 4.43 -6.61 -26.06
CA ASN A 145 3.86 -7.87 -26.53
C ASN A 145 2.77 -7.61 -27.58
N GLY A 146 3.14 -6.99 -28.70
CA GLY A 146 2.17 -6.63 -29.71
C GLY A 146 2.70 -5.64 -30.73
N ILE A 147 1.76 -4.98 -31.40
CA ILE A 147 2.06 -3.99 -32.44
C ILE A 147 2.12 -2.61 -31.79
N VAL A 148 3.19 -1.86 -32.07
CA VAL A 148 3.31 -0.45 -31.67
C VAL A 148 2.71 0.44 -32.77
N TYR A 149 1.56 1.04 -32.48
CA TYR A 149 0.97 2.07 -33.33
C TYR A 149 1.47 3.45 -32.89
N CYS A 150 2.10 4.19 -33.79
CA CYS A 150 2.60 5.54 -33.52
C CYS A 150 2.52 6.43 -34.76
N THR A 151 2.45 7.75 -34.55
CA THR A 151 2.52 8.73 -35.64
C THR A 151 3.92 8.79 -36.27
N ALA A 152 4.94 8.63 -35.43
CA ALA A 152 6.32 8.52 -35.87
C ALA A 152 7.13 7.74 -34.84
N LEU A 153 8.09 6.94 -35.30
CA LEU A 153 9.09 6.29 -34.47
C LEU A 153 10.44 6.96 -34.70
N ASN A 154 10.97 7.61 -33.66
CA ASN A 154 12.27 8.26 -33.69
C ASN A 154 13.34 7.34 -33.07
N VAL A 155 14.31 6.90 -33.87
CA VAL A 155 15.40 6.00 -33.47
C VAL A 155 16.74 6.65 -33.79
N GLY A 156 17.37 7.25 -32.77
CA GLY A 156 18.58 8.04 -32.96
C GLY A 156 18.30 9.26 -33.84
N GLY A 157 18.92 9.32 -35.02
CA GLY A 157 18.67 10.36 -36.02
C GLY A 157 17.69 9.98 -37.12
N ALA A 158 17.18 8.75 -37.13
CA ALA A 158 16.24 8.25 -38.14
C ALA A 158 14.79 8.38 -37.65
N ILE A 159 13.88 8.71 -38.57
CA ILE A 159 12.44 8.82 -38.29
C ILE A 159 11.69 7.94 -39.27
N TYR A 160 10.88 7.02 -38.75
CA TYR A 160 9.87 6.28 -39.53
C TYR A 160 8.53 7.01 -39.38
N GLN A 161 7.97 7.52 -40.48
CA GLN A 161 6.69 8.22 -40.47
C GLN A 161 5.49 7.30 -40.68
N ASN A 162 4.30 7.74 -40.24
CA ASN A 162 3.05 7.00 -40.42
C ASN A 162 2.61 6.83 -41.89
N ASN A 163 3.26 7.50 -42.84
CA ASN A 163 3.05 7.33 -44.28
C ASN A 163 4.02 6.33 -44.92
N GLY A 164 4.87 5.67 -44.14
CA GLY A 164 5.87 4.70 -44.62
C GLY A 164 7.19 5.33 -45.10
N ASP A 165 7.32 6.65 -45.05
CA ASP A 165 8.55 7.35 -45.41
C ASP A 165 9.59 7.28 -44.28
N ILE A 166 10.87 7.35 -44.65
CA ILE A 166 12.00 7.19 -43.73
C ILE A 166 12.95 8.36 -43.92
N TYR A 167 13.18 9.11 -42.84
CA TYR A 167 14.21 10.15 -42.79
C TYR A 167 15.51 9.59 -42.18
N GLY A 168 16.67 9.98 -42.72
CA GLY A 168 17.94 9.61 -42.12
C GLY A 168 19.17 10.26 -42.78
N SER A 169 20.29 10.24 -42.07
CA SER A 169 21.57 10.79 -42.55
C SER A 169 22.14 10.03 -43.75
N VAL A 170 21.81 8.74 -43.88
CA VAL A 170 22.14 7.92 -45.05
C VAL A 170 21.49 8.48 -46.32
N TRP A 171 20.29 9.07 -46.18
CA TRP A 171 19.54 9.72 -47.25
C TRP A 171 19.82 11.23 -47.31
N GLY A 172 21.03 11.65 -46.91
CA GLY A 172 21.46 13.05 -46.99
C GLY A 172 20.65 14.01 -46.12
N ASN A 173 20.08 13.55 -45.01
CA ASN A 173 19.12 14.31 -44.19
C ASN A 173 17.87 14.72 -44.98
N ASN A 174 17.39 13.85 -45.86
CA ASN A 174 16.12 13.98 -46.55
C ASN A 174 15.22 12.78 -46.26
N TRP A 175 13.97 12.90 -46.69
CA TRP A 175 13.06 11.78 -46.77
C TRP A 175 13.50 10.84 -47.89
N LEU A 176 13.41 9.54 -47.66
CA LEU A 176 13.74 8.51 -48.65
C LEU A 176 12.90 8.69 -49.93
N SER A 177 11.67 9.17 -49.83
CA SER A 177 10.83 9.51 -50.99
C SER A 177 11.38 10.66 -51.86
N THR A 178 12.31 11.45 -51.33
CA THR A 178 12.90 12.64 -51.97
C THR A 178 14.41 12.54 -52.20
N TRP A 179 15.04 11.42 -51.83
CA TRP A 179 16.47 11.16 -51.98
C TRP A 179 16.77 10.39 -53.26
#